data_AF-A0A381L759-F1
#
_entry.id   AF-A0A381L759-F1
#
_cell.length_a   1.000
_cell.length_b   1.000
_cell.length_c   1.000
_cell.angle_alpha   90.00
_cell.angle_beta   90.00
_cell.angle_gamma   90.00
#
_symmetry.space_group_name_H-M   'P 1'
#
loop_
_entity.id
_entity.type
_entity.pdbx_description
1 polymer ?
#
loop_
_entity_poly.entity_id
_entity_poly.type
_entity_poly.pdbx_seq_one_letter_code
_entity_poly.pdbx_strand_id
1 'polypeptide(L)'
;MPDENTINKLPRARRRLINYIRDNFVESRAASPSINLPTVPSDSRSGSVACQYSSVDKRLLTFDFNLSPKSFNSRSTCPNKLGTVTFERTALSPNPFNVEAKAIGTGETVEIRASLVFTSIGYAAEALLGFEEVGIPFDEHRGVIPSDHFGRVKPKNGLNIPGMYCSGWVKTGSTGVIANTMQDAFSTADAIIHDWENGDTPFLRSENSEECLLGWRGVCKDFKVRQLCRPITWDDWQIIDSDERTNGLKSGKDREKFTSVEDMLAALKK
;
A
#
# COMPACT_ATOMS: atom_id res chain seq x y z
N MET A 1 -22.46 2.59 -17.12
CA MET A 1 -21.52 3.68 -17.43
C MET A 1 -22.24 5.01 -17.28
N PRO A 2 -21.60 6.07 -16.74
CA PRO A 2 -22.17 7.43 -16.72
C PRO A 2 -22.40 7.96 -18.12
N ASP A 3 -23.34 8.90 -18.27
CA ASP A 3 -23.58 9.64 -19.52
C ASP A 3 -22.47 10.66 -19.80
N GLU A 4 -22.43 11.20 -21.03
CA GLU A 4 -21.41 12.17 -21.44
C GLU A 4 -21.44 13.48 -20.64
N ASN A 5 -22.63 13.99 -20.28
CA ASN A 5 -22.74 15.22 -19.52
C ASN A 5 -22.16 15.07 -18.12
N THR A 6 -22.36 13.90 -17.49
CA THR A 6 -21.75 13.57 -16.20
C THR A 6 -20.23 13.46 -16.31
N ILE A 7 -19.70 12.78 -17.34
CA ILE A 7 -18.26 12.66 -17.54
C ILE A 7 -17.58 14.02 -17.76
N ASN A 8 -18.22 14.91 -18.53
CA ASN A 8 -17.64 16.21 -18.87
C ASN A 8 -17.46 17.13 -17.66
N LYS A 9 -18.21 16.90 -16.57
CA LYS A 9 -18.08 17.63 -15.30
C LYS A 9 -16.93 17.13 -14.42
N LEU A 10 -16.29 16.00 -14.76
CA LEU A 10 -15.24 15.41 -13.92
C LEU A 10 -13.87 16.09 -14.12
N PRO A 11 -13.00 16.11 -13.09
CA PRO A 11 -11.62 16.57 -13.22
C PRO A 11 -10.87 15.86 -14.35
N ARG A 12 -9.93 16.57 -14.99
CA ARG A 12 -9.25 16.15 -16.23
C ARG A 12 -8.74 14.70 -16.19
N ALA A 13 -8.04 14.30 -15.13
CA ALA A 13 -7.47 12.96 -15.00
C ALA A 13 -8.57 11.88 -14.94
N ARG A 14 -9.60 12.09 -14.10
CA ARG A 14 -10.73 11.16 -13.94
C ARG A 14 -11.54 11.02 -15.22
N ARG A 15 -11.80 12.13 -15.92
CA ARG A 15 -12.47 12.14 -17.22
C ARG A 15 -11.71 11.31 -18.26
N ARG A 16 -10.40 11.51 -18.40
CA ARG A 16 -9.56 10.73 -19.34
C ARG A 16 -9.59 9.24 -19.03
N LEU A 17 -9.51 8.87 -17.76
CA LEU A 17 -9.56 7.47 -17.34
C LEU A 17 -10.90 6.81 -17.69
N ILE A 18 -12.03 7.46 -17.37
CA ILE A 18 -13.35 6.87 -17.65
C ILE A 18 -13.58 6.72 -19.15
N ASN A 19 -13.18 7.70 -19.97
CA ASN A 19 -13.27 7.59 -21.42
C ASN A 19 -12.43 6.41 -21.92
N TYR A 20 -11.18 6.28 -21.44
CA TYR A 20 -10.33 5.15 -21.81
C TYR A 20 -10.98 3.80 -21.45
N ILE A 21 -11.57 3.68 -20.25
CA ILE A 21 -12.28 2.46 -19.85
C ILE A 21 -13.49 2.21 -20.77
N ARG A 22 -14.28 3.25 -21.05
CA ARG A 22 -15.44 3.17 -21.94
C ARG A 22 -15.06 2.68 -23.33
N ASP A 23 -14.00 3.23 -23.90
CA ASP A 23 -13.62 2.99 -25.30
C ASP A 23 -12.95 1.62 -25.50
N ASN A 24 -12.35 1.04 -24.45
CA ASN A 24 -11.52 -0.17 -24.57
C ASN A 24 -12.07 -1.40 -23.83
N PHE A 25 -12.90 -1.23 -22.80
CA PHE A 25 -13.32 -2.33 -21.92
C PHE A 25 -14.84 -2.51 -21.83
N VAL A 26 -15.61 -1.60 -22.43
CA VAL A 26 -17.06 -1.79 -22.56
C VAL A 26 -17.31 -2.50 -23.88
N GLU A 27 -17.40 -3.83 -23.84
CA GLU A 27 -17.98 -4.54 -24.97
C GLU A 27 -19.40 -4.01 -25.19
N SER A 28 -19.66 -3.51 -26.41
CA SER A 28 -21.04 -3.27 -26.81
C SER A 28 -21.74 -4.63 -26.77
N ARG A 29 -22.79 -4.77 -25.96
CA ARG A 29 -23.68 -5.93 -26.00
C ARG A 29 -24.28 -6.20 -27.39
N ALA A 30 -24.05 -5.32 -28.36
CA ALA A 30 -24.62 -5.35 -29.70
C ALA A 30 -23.68 -5.88 -30.81
N ALA A 31 -22.40 -6.16 -30.54
CA ALA A 31 -21.46 -6.60 -31.58
C ALA A 31 -20.51 -7.71 -31.12
N SER A 32 -21.06 -8.89 -30.86
CA SER A 32 -20.37 -10.20 -30.99
C SER A 32 -21.42 -11.32 -30.96
N PRO A 33 -21.21 -12.43 -31.70
CA PRO A 33 -22.22 -13.45 -31.94
C PRO A 33 -22.57 -14.10 -30.60
N SER A 34 -23.82 -13.91 -30.17
CA SER A 34 -24.50 -14.69 -29.14
C SER A 34 -23.57 -15.37 -28.13
N ILE A 35 -23.04 -14.58 -27.18
CA ILE A 35 -22.75 -15.17 -25.87
C ILE A 35 -24.11 -15.51 -25.30
N ASN A 36 -24.52 -16.76 -25.46
CA ASN A 36 -25.67 -17.30 -24.75
C ASN A 36 -25.37 -17.12 -23.26
N LEU A 37 -25.97 -16.10 -22.66
CA LEU A 37 -26.27 -16.14 -21.23
C LEU A 37 -27.04 -17.45 -21.02
N PRO A 38 -26.56 -18.36 -20.15
CA PRO A 38 -27.24 -19.63 -19.96
C PRO A 38 -28.68 -19.36 -19.50
N THR A 39 -29.65 -19.67 -20.36
CA THR A 39 -31.01 -19.91 -19.91
C THR A 39 -30.96 -21.18 -19.06
N VAL A 40 -31.37 -21.02 -17.80
CA VAL A 40 -31.53 -22.11 -16.83
C VAL A 40 -32.41 -23.20 -17.45
N PRO A 41 -31.91 -24.44 -17.64
CA PRO A 41 -32.82 -25.58 -17.66
C PRO A 41 -33.40 -25.67 -16.25
N SER A 42 -34.72 -25.69 -16.17
CA SER A 42 -35.46 -25.88 -14.93
C SER A 42 -35.04 -27.19 -14.26
N ASP A 43 -34.02 -27.14 -13.41
CA ASP A 43 -33.87 -28.14 -12.37
C ASP A 43 -33.07 -27.64 -11.16
N SER A 44 -33.57 -28.10 -10.03
CA SER A 44 -33.37 -27.53 -8.70
C SER A 44 -32.01 -27.87 -8.05
N ARG A 45 -31.52 -26.90 -7.26
CA ARG A 45 -30.48 -26.98 -6.21
C ARG A 45 -29.01 -26.76 -6.64
N SER A 46 -28.39 -25.78 -5.97
CA SER A 46 -26.96 -25.40 -5.96
C SER A 46 -26.36 -24.81 -7.25
N GLY A 47 -26.57 -23.51 -7.47
CA GLY A 47 -25.99 -22.77 -8.59
C GLY A 47 -24.60 -22.22 -8.29
N SER A 48 -23.54 -23.02 -8.51
CA SER A 48 -22.20 -22.45 -8.73
C SER A 48 -22.15 -21.88 -10.14
N VAL A 49 -22.04 -20.56 -10.30
CA VAL A 49 -21.85 -19.93 -11.61
C VAL A 49 -20.43 -20.21 -12.08
N ALA A 50 -20.27 -21.26 -12.89
CA ALA A 50 -19.05 -21.48 -13.65
C ALA A 50 -19.05 -20.54 -14.85
N CYS A 51 -18.26 -19.46 -14.83
CA CYS A 51 -17.94 -18.78 -16.09
C CYS A 51 -17.08 -19.73 -16.92
N GLN A 52 -17.66 -20.38 -17.92
CA GLN A 52 -16.92 -21.13 -18.93
C GLN A 52 -16.43 -20.14 -19.99
N TYR A 53 -15.12 -19.91 -20.05
CA TYR A 53 -14.48 -19.08 -21.07
C TYR A 53 -13.83 -20.00 -22.11
N SER A 54 -14.46 -20.15 -23.29
CA SER A 54 -13.86 -20.89 -24.41
C SER A 54 -13.16 -19.94 -25.38
N SER A 55 -11.86 -19.70 -25.19
CA SER A 55 -10.99 -19.24 -26.28
C SER A 55 -9.58 -19.79 -26.08
N VAL A 56 -9.00 -20.31 -27.16
CA VAL A 56 -7.90 -21.27 -27.16
C VAL A 56 -6.52 -20.67 -26.80
N ASP A 57 -6.31 -19.35 -26.70
CA ASP A 57 -4.98 -18.81 -26.36
C ASP A 57 -4.94 -17.33 -25.92
N LYS A 58 -5.87 -16.87 -25.07
CA LYS A 58 -5.81 -15.49 -24.57
C LYS A 58 -5.95 -15.43 -23.05
N ARG A 59 -4.94 -14.83 -22.41
CA ARG A 59 -5.04 -14.35 -21.03
C ARG A 59 -6.12 -13.28 -21.00
N LEU A 60 -7.09 -13.41 -20.08
CA LEU A 60 -8.18 -12.47 -19.92
C LEU A 60 -7.93 -11.61 -18.67
N LEU A 61 -8.15 -10.30 -18.79
CA LEU A 61 -8.19 -9.36 -17.68
C LEU A 61 -9.60 -8.79 -17.59
N THR A 62 -10.29 -9.03 -16.47
CA THR A 62 -11.61 -8.47 -16.19
C THR A 62 -11.53 -7.42 -15.09
N PHE A 63 -12.43 -6.44 -15.15
CA PHE A 63 -12.64 -5.45 -14.11
C PHE A 63 -14.06 -5.59 -13.59
N ASP A 64 -14.20 -6.29 -12.47
CA ASP A 64 -15.49 -6.53 -11.84
C ASP A 64 -15.70 -5.52 -10.71
N PHE A 65 -16.70 -4.65 -10.87
CA PHE A 65 -17.04 -3.60 -9.91
C PHE A 65 -18.19 -4.05 -9.00
N ASN A 66 -18.42 -3.29 -7.92
CA ASN A 66 -19.55 -3.50 -7.01
C ASN A 66 -19.56 -4.89 -6.36
N LEU A 67 -18.38 -5.39 -6.00
CA LEU A 67 -18.20 -6.65 -5.30
C LEU A 67 -17.31 -6.41 -4.08
N SER A 68 -17.69 -6.99 -2.94
CA SER A 68 -16.88 -7.00 -1.72
C SER A 68 -16.61 -8.45 -1.28
N PRO A 69 -15.35 -8.86 -1.06
CA PRO A 69 -15.04 -10.23 -0.67
C PRO A 69 -15.60 -10.54 0.72
N LYS A 70 -16.21 -11.72 0.87
CA LYS A 70 -16.80 -12.20 2.13
C LYS A 70 -16.10 -13.42 2.71
N SER A 71 -15.71 -14.36 1.87
CA SER A 71 -15.00 -15.56 2.33
C SER A 71 -14.09 -16.13 1.25
N PHE A 72 -13.01 -16.75 1.71
CA PHE A 72 -12.11 -17.58 0.91
C PHE A 72 -12.45 -19.04 1.19
N ASN A 73 -12.97 -19.74 0.19
CA ASN A 73 -13.45 -21.10 0.36
C ASN A 73 -12.43 -22.09 -0.19
N SER A 74 -12.15 -23.12 0.59
CA SER A 74 -11.24 -24.17 0.18
C SER A 74 -11.87 -25.09 -0.87
N ARG A 75 -11.02 -25.76 -1.65
CA ARG A 75 -11.46 -26.77 -2.60
C ARG A 75 -11.88 -28.04 -1.86
N SER A 76 -13.02 -28.62 -2.22
CA SER A 76 -13.56 -29.84 -1.60
C SER A 76 -12.56 -31.02 -1.60
N THR A 77 -11.74 -31.13 -2.64
CA THR A 77 -10.73 -32.19 -2.77
C THR A 77 -9.40 -31.86 -2.07
N CYS A 78 -9.14 -30.59 -1.73
CA CYS A 78 -7.88 -30.13 -1.15
C CYS A 78 -8.13 -28.95 -0.19
N PRO A 79 -8.39 -29.21 1.11
CA PRO A 79 -8.78 -28.17 2.07
C PRO A 79 -7.75 -27.04 2.25
N ASN A 80 -6.46 -27.29 2.00
CA ASN A 80 -5.40 -26.29 2.13
C ASN A 80 -5.20 -25.42 0.87
N LYS A 81 -6.08 -25.55 -0.14
CA LYS A 81 -5.99 -24.78 -1.39
C LYS A 81 -7.27 -23.99 -1.61
N LEU A 82 -7.12 -22.75 -2.07
CA LEU A 82 -8.23 -21.91 -2.48
C LEU A 82 -8.97 -22.57 -3.65
N GLY A 83 -10.30 -22.61 -3.57
CA GLY A 83 -11.19 -23.07 -4.63
C GLY A 83 -12.06 -21.95 -5.19
N THR A 84 -12.75 -21.24 -4.30
CA THR A 84 -13.63 -20.10 -4.67
C THR A 84 -13.46 -18.94 -3.70
N VAL A 85 -13.84 -17.76 -4.16
CA VAL A 85 -14.02 -16.57 -3.33
C VAL A 85 -15.49 -16.18 -3.41
N THR A 86 -16.16 -16.07 -2.27
CA THR A 86 -17.52 -15.54 -2.20
C THR A 86 -17.44 -14.03 -2.08
N PHE A 87 -18.12 -13.33 -2.97
CA PHE A 87 -18.30 -11.88 -2.94
C PHE A 87 -19.76 -11.55 -2.64
N GLU A 88 -19.99 -10.45 -1.94
CA GLU A 88 -21.30 -9.80 -1.87
C GLU A 88 -21.39 -8.70 -2.92
N ARG A 89 -22.51 -8.60 -3.62
CA ARG A 89 -22.82 -7.48 -4.49
C ARG A 89 -23.05 -6.22 -3.66
N THR A 90 -22.54 -5.11 -4.14
CA THR A 90 -22.67 -3.81 -3.47
C THR A 90 -23.33 -2.77 -4.36
N ALA A 91 -23.94 -1.78 -3.73
CA ALA A 91 -24.48 -0.60 -4.40
C ALA A 91 -23.90 0.65 -3.75
N LEU A 92 -23.71 1.72 -4.54
CA LEU A 92 -23.22 3.00 -4.03
C LEU A 92 -24.39 3.84 -3.53
N SER A 93 -24.32 4.27 -2.27
CA SER A 93 -25.32 5.12 -1.61
C SER A 93 -24.68 6.42 -1.11
N PRO A 94 -25.34 7.59 -1.22
CA PRO A 94 -26.72 7.78 -1.71
C PRO A 94 -26.85 7.71 -3.24
N ASN A 95 -25.77 7.99 -3.98
CA ASN A 95 -25.71 7.77 -5.43
C ASN A 95 -24.25 7.63 -5.90
N PRO A 96 -23.99 7.03 -7.08
CA PRO A 96 -22.64 6.75 -7.59
C PRO A 96 -21.75 7.98 -7.86
N PHE A 97 -22.32 9.18 -7.92
CA PHE A 97 -21.61 10.40 -8.28
C PHE A 97 -21.27 11.28 -7.07
N ASN A 98 -21.74 10.91 -5.88
CA ASN A 98 -21.34 11.56 -4.65
C ASN A 98 -19.92 11.10 -4.27
N VAL A 99 -19.05 12.06 -3.93
CA VAL A 99 -17.65 11.81 -3.51
C VAL A 99 -17.61 11.04 -2.18
N GLU A 100 -18.62 11.22 -1.34
CA GLU A 100 -18.75 10.53 -0.04
C GLU A 100 -19.55 9.22 -0.15
N ALA A 101 -19.92 8.80 -1.36
CA ALA A 101 -20.69 7.58 -1.55
C ALA A 101 -19.94 6.36 -0.98
N LYS A 102 -20.68 5.52 -0.26
CA LYS A 102 -20.15 4.28 0.31
C LYS A 102 -20.77 3.08 -0.39
N ALA A 103 -19.99 2.01 -0.49
CA ALA A 103 -20.49 0.71 -0.93
C ALA A 103 -21.30 0.08 0.21
N ILE A 104 -22.58 -0.22 -0.06
CA ILE A 104 -23.48 -0.92 0.85
C ILE A 104 -23.80 -2.29 0.24
N GLY A 105 -23.76 -3.33 1.07
CA GLY A 105 -24.11 -4.70 0.66
C GLY A 105 -25.59 -4.81 0.28
N THR A 106 -25.87 -5.55 -0.79
CA THR A 106 -27.25 -5.83 -1.22
C THR A 106 -27.81 -7.12 -0.61
N GLY A 107 -27.00 -7.89 0.12
CA GLY A 107 -27.33 -9.23 0.59
C GLY A 107 -27.18 -10.33 -0.47
N GLU A 108 -27.02 -9.97 -1.75
CA GLU A 108 -26.81 -10.94 -2.82
C GLU A 108 -25.34 -11.36 -2.91
N THR A 109 -25.09 -12.66 -3.02
CA THR A 109 -23.73 -13.20 -3.11
C THR A 109 -23.45 -13.85 -4.46
N VAL A 110 -22.18 -13.86 -4.85
CA VAL A 110 -21.67 -14.53 -6.05
C VAL A 110 -20.36 -15.23 -5.71
N GLU A 111 -20.16 -16.44 -6.22
CA GLU A 111 -18.90 -17.16 -6.07
C GLU A 111 -18.08 -17.09 -7.35
N ILE A 112 -16.80 -16.77 -7.21
CA ILE A 112 -15.84 -16.76 -8.32
C ILE A 112 -14.77 -17.81 -8.05
N ARG A 113 -14.54 -18.70 -9.01
CA ARG A 113 -13.46 -19.70 -8.93
C ARG A 113 -12.10 -19.00 -9.01
N ALA A 114 -11.24 -19.27 -8.05
CA ALA A 114 -9.88 -18.74 -8.02
C ALA A 114 -8.95 -19.74 -7.33
N SER A 115 -7.72 -19.85 -7.83
CA SER A 115 -6.65 -20.64 -7.21
C SER A 115 -5.61 -19.78 -6.51
N LEU A 116 -5.70 -18.46 -6.68
CA LEU A 116 -4.81 -17.47 -6.11
C LEU A 116 -5.57 -16.15 -5.92
N VAL A 117 -5.30 -15.46 -4.82
CA VAL A 117 -5.83 -14.13 -4.51
C VAL A 117 -4.68 -13.24 -4.09
N PHE A 118 -4.66 -12.01 -4.61
CA PHE A 118 -3.79 -10.95 -4.15
C PHE A 118 -4.66 -9.84 -3.55
N THR A 119 -4.38 -9.45 -2.30
CA THR A 119 -5.04 -8.31 -1.67
C THR A 119 -4.28 -7.03 -1.97
N SER A 120 -4.88 -6.15 -2.77
CA SER A 120 -4.31 -4.85 -3.15
C SER A 120 -5.22 -3.70 -2.65
N ILE A 121 -5.46 -3.67 -1.34
CA ILE A 121 -6.40 -2.74 -0.67
C ILE A 121 -5.72 -1.63 0.12
N GLY A 122 -4.41 -1.43 -0.11
CA GLY A 122 -3.59 -0.44 0.59
C GLY A 122 -2.64 -1.06 1.62
N TYR A 123 -1.79 -0.21 2.18
CA TYR A 123 -0.83 -0.56 3.24
C TYR A 123 -1.09 0.28 4.49
N ALA A 124 -0.67 -0.19 5.65
CA ALA A 124 -0.65 0.60 6.89
C ALA A 124 0.76 0.56 7.47
N ALA A 125 1.21 1.65 8.10
CA ALA A 125 2.41 1.56 8.92
C ALA A 125 2.11 0.72 10.17
N GLU A 126 3.16 0.21 10.81
CA GLU A 126 3.09 -0.48 12.09
C GLU A 126 3.89 0.32 13.12
N ALA A 127 3.39 0.38 14.36
CA ALA A 127 4.15 0.95 15.46
C ALA A 127 5.40 0.09 15.72
N LEU A 128 6.55 0.73 15.91
CA LEU A 128 7.74 -0.01 16.35
C LEU A 128 7.64 -0.32 17.84
N LEU A 129 8.22 -1.45 18.25
CA LEU A 129 8.42 -1.77 19.67
C LEU A 129 9.17 -0.62 20.35
N GLY A 130 8.69 -0.16 21.51
CA GLY A 130 9.29 0.96 22.23
C GLY A 130 8.61 2.31 21.99
N PHE A 131 7.72 2.45 20.99
CA PHE A 131 7.08 3.73 20.66
C PHE A 131 6.33 4.33 21.85
N GLU A 132 5.52 3.54 22.55
CA GLU A 132 4.77 4.03 23.70
C GLU A 132 5.68 4.42 24.86
N GLU A 133 6.72 3.62 25.12
CA GLU A 133 7.69 3.83 26.20
C GLU A 133 8.49 5.13 26.01
N VAL A 134 8.77 5.51 24.77
CA VAL A 134 9.44 6.78 24.45
C VAL A 134 8.46 7.93 24.16
N GLY A 135 7.15 7.70 24.27
CA GLY A 135 6.09 8.70 24.12
C GLY A 135 5.68 9.01 22.66
N ILE A 136 6.06 8.17 21.69
CA ILE A 136 5.69 8.35 20.28
C ILE A 136 4.24 7.88 20.10
N PRO A 137 3.32 8.78 19.74
CA PRO A 137 1.95 8.38 19.47
C PRO A 137 1.84 7.59 18.17
N PHE A 138 0.90 6.65 18.13
CA PHE A 138 0.54 5.93 16.92
C PHE A 138 -0.97 5.76 16.84
N ASP A 139 -1.55 6.03 15.68
CA ASP A 139 -2.96 5.77 15.37
C ASP A 139 -3.06 4.44 14.64
N GLU A 140 -3.33 3.36 15.37
CA GLU A 140 -3.43 1.99 14.84
C GLU A 140 -4.52 1.84 13.78
N HIS A 141 -5.62 2.61 13.90
CA HIS A 141 -6.72 2.53 12.94
C HIS A 141 -6.33 3.14 11.59
N ARG A 142 -5.58 4.25 11.61
CA ARG A 142 -5.13 4.94 10.40
C ARG A 142 -3.76 4.50 9.91
N GLY A 143 -2.98 3.80 10.73
CA GLY A 143 -1.61 3.37 10.43
C GLY A 143 -0.66 4.55 10.23
N VAL A 144 -0.74 5.58 11.08
CA VAL A 144 0.06 6.81 10.99
C VAL A 144 0.50 7.32 12.36
N ILE A 145 1.58 8.12 12.39
CA ILE A 145 1.97 8.91 13.56
C ILE A 145 1.18 10.22 13.55
N PRO A 146 0.36 10.52 14.58
CA PRO A 146 -0.37 11.77 14.66
C PRO A 146 0.54 13.01 14.66
N SER A 147 0.37 13.87 13.66
CA SER A 147 1.14 15.10 13.50
C SER A 147 0.26 16.32 13.17
N ASP A 148 0.87 17.50 13.15
CA ASP A 148 0.31 18.66 12.46
C ASP A 148 0.45 18.53 10.92
N HIS A 149 0.01 19.56 10.19
CA HIS A 149 0.10 19.59 8.73
C HIS A 149 1.54 19.53 8.20
N PHE A 150 2.49 20.06 8.96
CA PHE A 150 3.89 20.15 8.58
C PHE A 150 4.71 18.94 9.02
N GLY A 151 4.16 18.05 9.84
CA GLY A 151 4.81 16.81 10.29
C GLY A 151 5.37 16.87 11.71
N ARG A 152 5.09 17.92 12.50
CA ARG A 152 5.42 17.96 13.93
C ARG A 152 4.58 16.94 14.68
N VAL A 153 5.21 16.00 15.37
CA VAL A 153 4.50 14.96 16.10
C VAL A 153 3.76 15.56 17.29
N LYS A 154 2.48 15.19 17.45
CA LYS A 154 1.65 15.72 18.54
C LYS A 154 1.92 14.96 19.84
N PRO A 155 2.14 15.63 20.98
CA PRO A 155 2.28 14.95 22.26
C PRO A 155 1.06 14.09 22.59
N LYS A 156 1.28 12.94 23.23
CA LYS A 156 0.21 12.11 23.82
C LYS A 156 0.43 12.03 25.33
N ASN A 157 -0.64 12.16 26.10
CA ASN A 157 -0.61 12.03 27.57
C ASN A 157 0.38 12.98 28.28
N GLY A 158 0.65 14.16 27.72
CA GLY A 158 1.60 15.13 28.29
C GLY A 158 3.08 14.79 28.09
N LEU A 159 3.40 13.64 27.48
CA LEU A 159 4.75 13.30 27.02
C LEU A 159 4.99 14.00 25.68
N ASN A 160 5.77 15.08 25.72
CA ASN A 160 6.28 15.73 24.53
C ASN A 160 7.65 15.14 24.18
N ILE A 161 7.88 14.77 22.93
CA ILE A 161 9.21 14.38 22.44
C ILE A 161 9.80 15.59 21.72
N PRO A 162 10.81 16.25 22.32
CA PRO A 162 11.50 17.38 21.72
C PRO A 162 12.03 17.05 20.32
N GLY A 163 11.69 17.87 19.32
CA GLY A 163 12.23 17.76 17.97
C GLY A 163 11.83 16.50 17.19
N MET A 164 10.65 15.91 17.47
CA MET A 164 10.15 14.76 16.72
C MET A 164 9.25 15.17 15.55
N TYR A 165 9.58 14.66 14.36
CA TYR A 165 8.86 14.93 13.12
C TYR A 165 8.61 13.63 12.36
N CYS A 166 7.59 13.62 11.50
CA CYS A 166 7.32 12.53 10.57
C CYS A 166 7.08 13.08 9.17
N SER A 167 7.39 12.28 8.15
CA SER A 167 7.13 12.59 6.74
C SER A 167 6.81 11.32 5.94
N GLY A 168 6.23 11.48 4.77
CA GLY A 168 5.81 10.39 3.90
C GLY A 168 4.63 9.59 4.43
N TRP A 169 4.56 8.30 4.10
CA TRP A 169 3.38 7.48 4.37
C TRP A 169 3.07 7.30 5.86
N VAL A 170 4.08 7.35 6.74
CA VAL A 170 3.84 7.29 8.19
C VAL A 170 3.16 8.57 8.72
N LYS A 171 3.20 9.68 7.97
CA LYS A 171 2.47 10.94 8.24
C LYS A 171 1.12 10.98 7.52
N THR A 172 1.11 10.69 6.22
CA THR A 172 -0.06 10.94 5.34
C THR A 172 -0.94 9.71 5.09
N GLY A 173 -0.49 8.52 5.48
CA GLY A 173 -1.05 7.24 5.04
C GLY A 173 -0.52 6.81 3.66
N SER A 174 -0.80 5.56 3.27
CA SER A 174 -0.28 4.89 2.07
C SER A 174 -0.94 5.34 0.76
N THR A 175 -1.01 6.65 0.54
CA THR A 175 -1.60 7.25 -0.65
C THR A 175 -0.64 8.23 -1.33
N GLY A 176 -0.85 8.48 -2.61
CA GLY A 176 0.00 9.37 -3.41
C GLY A 176 1.14 8.66 -4.13
N VAL A 177 1.74 9.36 -5.09
CA VAL A 177 2.92 8.90 -5.83
C VAL A 177 4.20 9.46 -5.21
N ILE A 178 5.37 9.03 -5.69
CA ILE A 178 6.69 9.48 -5.21
C ILE A 178 6.79 11.01 -5.13
N ALA A 179 6.24 11.73 -6.10
CA ALA A 179 6.24 13.19 -6.10
C ALA A 179 5.47 13.80 -4.92
N ASN A 180 4.37 13.17 -4.48
CA ASN A 180 3.63 13.62 -3.29
C ASN A 180 4.46 13.43 -2.02
N THR A 181 5.09 12.26 -1.88
CA THR A 181 5.99 11.97 -0.75
C THR A 181 7.17 12.93 -0.70
N MET A 182 7.75 13.28 -1.86
CA MET A 182 8.83 14.25 -1.96
C MET A 182 8.40 15.65 -1.50
N GLN A 183 7.24 16.14 -1.96
CA GLN A 183 6.72 17.46 -1.55
C GLN A 183 6.39 17.50 -0.05
N ASP A 184 5.80 16.42 0.48
CA ASP A 184 5.53 16.29 1.91
C ASP A 184 6.82 16.34 2.74
N ALA A 185 7.87 15.64 2.31
CA ALA A 185 9.16 15.65 2.97
C ALA A 185 9.81 17.06 2.97
N PHE A 186 9.69 17.82 1.89
CA PHE A 186 10.15 19.21 1.85
C PHE A 186 9.39 20.09 2.84
N SER A 187 8.06 19.97 2.91
CA SER A 187 7.28 20.71 3.89
C SER A 187 7.68 20.40 5.34
N THR A 188 8.05 19.15 5.64
CA THR A 188 8.56 18.77 6.96
C THR A 188 9.97 19.29 7.21
N ALA A 189 10.84 19.27 6.20
CA ALA A 189 12.18 19.86 6.31
C ALA A 189 12.12 21.37 6.59
N ASP A 190 11.27 22.11 5.88
CA ASP A 190 11.07 23.55 6.10
C ASP A 190 10.60 23.84 7.53
N ALA A 191 9.71 22.99 8.07
CA ALA A 191 9.26 23.11 9.46
C ALA A 191 10.37 22.84 10.48
N ILE A 192 11.23 21.85 10.24
CA ILE A 192 12.39 21.58 11.09
C ILE A 192 13.33 22.78 11.09
N ILE A 193 13.62 23.35 9.92
CA ILE A 193 14.50 24.53 9.78
C ILE A 193 13.91 25.72 10.52
N HIS A 194 12.63 26.01 10.29
CA HIS A 194 11.93 27.12 10.96
C HIS A 194 11.96 26.99 12.49
N ASP A 195 11.64 25.80 13.01
CA ASP A 195 11.64 25.56 14.45
C ASP A 195 13.03 25.67 15.06
N TRP A 196 14.06 25.25 14.31
CA TRP A 196 15.45 25.35 14.71
C TRP A 196 15.92 26.80 14.80
N GLU A 197 15.59 27.61 13.80
CA GLU A 197 16.01 29.02 13.71
C GLU A 197 15.29 29.91 14.74
N ASN A 198 14.00 29.69 14.97
CA ASN A 198 13.22 30.52 15.90
C ASN A 198 13.34 30.06 17.36
N GLY A 199 13.74 28.81 17.59
CA GLY A 199 13.74 28.22 18.94
C GLY A 199 12.34 27.94 19.49
N ASP A 200 11.32 27.94 18.62
CA ASP A 200 9.90 27.74 18.98
C ASP A 200 9.62 26.33 19.50
N THR A 201 10.43 25.35 19.12
CA THR A 201 10.31 23.95 19.56
C THR A 201 11.55 23.54 20.34
N PRO A 202 11.40 22.93 21.53
CA PRO A 202 12.54 22.31 22.19
C PRO A 202 13.03 21.16 21.31
N PHE A 203 14.27 21.23 20.85
CA PHE A 203 15.01 20.06 20.38
C PHE A 203 15.63 19.35 21.57
N LEU A 204 16.07 18.10 21.40
CA LEU A 204 16.84 17.39 22.42
C LEU A 204 18.04 18.26 22.86
N ARG A 205 18.02 18.72 24.10
CA ARG A 205 19.09 19.51 24.74
C ARG A 205 19.40 18.82 26.08
N SER A 206 20.68 18.58 26.34
CA SER A 206 21.22 18.15 27.64
C SER A 206 21.79 19.37 28.34
N GLU A 207 21.58 19.45 29.65
CA GLU A 207 22.16 20.46 30.54
C GLU A 207 23.70 20.32 30.66
N ASN A 208 24.23 19.11 30.43
CA ASN A 208 25.66 18.82 30.33
C ASN A 208 26.09 18.85 28.86
N SER A 209 26.91 19.83 28.49
CA SER A 209 27.41 20.03 27.11
C SER A 209 28.26 18.87 26.58
N GLU A 210 28.90 18.07 27.45
CA GLU A 210 29.75 16.94 27.07
C GLU A 210 28.97 15.65 26.74
N GLU A 211 27.75 15.48 27.26
CA GLU A 211 26.86 14.33 26.98
C GLU A 211 25.78 14.63 25.93
N CYS A 212 25.67 15.90 25.53
CA CYS A 212 24.66 16.41 24.64
C CYS A 212 24.94 16.03 23.17
N LEU A 213 23.93 15.51 22.47
CA LEU A 213 23.91 15.47 20.99
C LEU A 213 25.07 14.72 20.34
N LEU A 214 25.48 13.58 20.90
CA LEU A 214 26.52 12.73 20.28
C LEU A 214 26.14 12.25 18.87
N GLY A 215 24.86 12.36 18.48
CA GLY A 215 24.36 12.00 17.15
C GLY A 215 24.80 10.59 16.79
N TRP A 216 25.46 10.45 15.64
CA TRP A 216 26.02 9.18 15.17
C TRP A 216 26.98 8.53 16.17
N ARG A 217 27.79 9.31 16.92
CA ARG A 217 28.72 8.76 17.92
C ARG A 217 27.98 8.13 19.10
N GLY A 218 26.87 8.74 19.52
CA GLY A 218 26.02 8.22 20.59
C GLY A 218 25.36 6.91 20.17
N VAL A 219 24.78 6.90 18.96
CA VAL A 219 24.22 5.69 18.35
C VAL A 219 25.28 4.59 18.28
N CYS A 220 26.49 4.87 17.77
CA CYS A 220 27.57 3.88 17.72
C CYS A 220 27.96 3.33 19.10
N LYS A 221 28.00 4.19 20.13
CA LYS A 221 28.29 3.77 21.51
C LYS A 221 27.20 2.82 22.02
N ASP A 222 25.93 3.16 21.81
CA ASP A 222 24.80 2.33 22.23
C ASP A 222 24.77 0.99 21.51
N PHE A 223 25.06 0.95 20.20
CA PHE A 223 25.18 -0.30 19.44
C PHE A 223 26.26 -1.22 20.01
N LYS A 224 27.43 -0.67 20.40
CA LYS A 224 28.51 -1.44 21.02
C LYS A 224 28.12 -1.97 22.41
N VAL A 225 27.52 -1.12 23.25
CA VAL A 225 27.14 -1.48 24.63
C VAL A 225 26.03 -2.52 24.63
N ARG A 226 25.01 -2.34 23.79
CA ARG A 226 23.82 -3.21 23.72
C ARG A 226 24.02 -4.43 22.83
N GLN A 227 25.21 -4.60 22.23
CA GLN A 227 25.52 -5.68 21.29
C GLN A 227 24.49 -5.80 20.15
N LEU A 228 24.05 -4.66 19.63
CA LEU A 228 23.08 -4.60 18.52
C LEU A 228 23.72 -4.98 17.19
N CYS A 229 22.89 -5.27 16.19
CA CYS A 229 23.31 -5.69 14.84
C CYS A 229 24.25 -4.68 14.17
N ARG A 230 25.16 -5.17 13.32
CA ARG A 230 26.04 -4.31 12.49
C ARG A 230 25.19 -3.45 11.53
N PRO A 231 25.37 -2.12 11.51
CA PRO A 231 24.75 -1.27 10.50
C PRO A 231 25.38 -1.51 9.11
N ILE A 232 24.55 -1.42 8.07
CA ILE A 232 25.01 -1.43 6.67
C ILE A 232 25.27 0.00 6.24
N THR A 233 26.52 0.31 5.94
CA THR A 233 26.93 1.63 5.47
C THR A 233 26.56 1.84 4.00
N TRP A 234 26.67 3.08 3.53
CA TRP A 234 26.50 3.38 2.10
C TRP A 234 27.50 2.60 1.23
N ASP A 235 28.76 2.54 1.66
CA ASP A 235 29.82 1.81 0.95
C ASP A 235 29.52 0.31 0.90
N ASP A 236 29.04 -0.27 2.00
CA ASP A 236 28.55 -1.66 2.03
C ASP A 236 27.42 -1.86 1.01
N TRP A 237 26.43 -0.95 0.97
CA TRP A 237 25.34 -1.02 0.00
C TRP A 237 25.83 -0.92 -1.46
N GLN A 238 26.84 -0.10 -1.75
CA GLN A 238 27.40 -0.01 -3.10
C GLN A 238 28.04 -1.32 -3.57
N ILE A 239 28.65 -2.09 -2.66
CA ILE A 239 29.17 -3.43 -2.96
C ILE A 239 28.01 -4.36 -3.33
N ILE A 240 26.94 -4.37 -2.52
CA ILE A 240 25.73 -5.17 -2.78
C ILE A 240 25.12 -4.81 -4.14
N ASP A 241 24.93 -3.52 -4.42
CA ASP A 241 24.37 -3.03 -5.69
C ASP A 241 25.22 -3.43 -6.91
N SER A 242 26.55 -3.38 -6.78
CA SER A 242 27.48 -3.80 -7.82
C SER A 242 27.40 -5.30 -8.11
N ASP A 243 27.33 -6.13 -7.05
CA ASP A 243 27.19 -7.57 -7.17
C ASP A 243 25.85 -7.97 -7.82
N GLU A 244 24.74 -7.34 -7.40
CA GLU A 244 23.41 -7.57 -7.98
C GLU A 244 23.40 -7.25 -9.49
N ARG A 245 23.99 -6.12 -9.89
CA ARG A 245 24.10 -5.73 -11.31
C ARG A 245 24.96 -6.71 -12.09
N THR A 246 26.13 -7.06 -11.56
CA THR A 246 27.05 -8.01 -12.21
C THR A 246 26.39 -9.37 -12.42
N ASN A 247 25.61 -9.84 -11.45
CA ASN A 247 24.85 -11.09 -11.58
C ASN A 247 23.70 -10.97 -12.57
N GLY A 248 23.01 -9.83 -12.59
CA GLY A 248 21.95 -9.55 -13.58
C GLY A 248 22.45 -9.61 -15.02
N LEU A 249 23.61 -9.03 -15.30
CA LEU A 249 24.19 -8.98 -16.65
C LEU A 249 24.44 -10.38 -17.22
N LYS A 250 24.79 -11.37 -16.40
CA LYS A 250 24.96 -12.78 -16.82
C LYS A 250 23.69 -13.38 -17.42
N SER A 251 22.53 -12.88 -17.00
CA SER A 251 21.20 -13.32 -17.44
C SER A 251 20.48 -12.28 -18.31
N GLY A 252 21.18 -11.22 -18.76
CA GLY A 252 20.59 -10.15 -19.57
C GLY A 252 19.60 -9.25 -18.82
N LYS A 253 19.70 -9.17 -17.48
CA LYS A 253 18.88 -8.31 -16.61
C LYS A 253 19.71 -7.12 -16.11
N ASP A 254 19.04 -6.01 -15.76
CA ASP A 254 19.71 -4.87 -15.11
C ASP A 254 20.34 -5.23 -13.76
N ARG A 255 19.68 -6.13 -13.02
CA ARG A 255 20.16 -6.68 -11.75
C ARG A 255 19.51 -8.02 -11.42
N GLU A 256 20.21 -8.84 -10.66
CA GLU A 256 19.67 -10.01 -9.95
C GLU A 256 19.75 -9.73 -8.46
N LYS A 257 18.59 -9.58 -7.80
CA LYS A 257 18.54 -9.17 -6.40
C LYS A 257 18.90 -10.33 -5.48
N PHE A 258 19.56 -10.02 -4.37
CA PHE A 258 19.63 -10.98 -3.27
C PHE A 258 18.23 -11.15 -2.66
N THR A 259 17.75 -12.39 -2.57
CA THR A 259 16.41 -12.70 -2.04
C THR A 259 16.42 -13.12 -0.57
N SER A 260 17.61 -13.28 0.02
CA SER A 260 17.81 -13.58 1.44
C SER A 260 18.73 -12.53 2.07
N VAL A 261 18.56 -12.30 3.36
CA VAL A 261 19.43 -11.38 4.11
C VAL A 261 20.83 -11.98 4.25
N GLU A 262 20.91 -13.30 4.40
CA GLU A 262 22.15 -14.05 4.55
C GLU A 262 23.06 -13.90 3.33
N ASP A 263 22.51 -14.06 2.12
CA ASP A 263 23.27 -13.92 0.87
C ASP A 263 23.70 -12.47 0.64
N MET A 264 22.80 -11.51 0.92
CA MET A 264 23.10 -10.08 0.85
C MET A 264 24.28 -9.72 1.76
N LEU A 265 24.31 -10.24 2.99
CA LEU A 265 25.40 -9.99 3.93
C LEU A 265 26.68 -10.77 3.60
N ALA A 266 26.57 -11.94 2.97
CA ALA A 266 27.73 -12.70 2.51
C ALA A 266 28.52 -11.97 1.41
N ALA A 267 27.85 -11.15 0.59
CA ALA A 267 28.49 -10.30 -0.41
C ALA A 267 29.56 -9.35 0.19
N LEU A 268 29.38 -8.94 1.45
CA LEU A 268 30.28 -8.02 2.17
C LEU A 268 31.50 -8.68 2.80
N LYS A 269 31.59 -10.03 2.79
CA LYS A 269 32.66 -10.79 3.45
C LYS A 269 33.80 -11.19 2.52
N LYS A 270 33.83 -10.62 1.31
CA LYS A 270 34.83 -10.92 0.28
C LYS A 270 36.18 -10.26 0.58
#